data_AF-A0A366GII2-F1
#
_entry.id   AF-A0A366GII2-F1
#
_cell.length_a   1.000
_cell.length_b   1.000
_cell.length_c   1.000
_cell.angle_alpha   90.00
_cell.angle_beta   90.00
_cell.angle_gamma   90.00
#
_symmetry.space_group_name_H-M   'P 1'
#
loop_
_entity.id
_entity.type
_entity.pdbx_description
1 polymer ?
#
loop_
_entity_poly.entity_id
_entity_poly.type
_entity_poly.pdbx_seq_one_letter_code
_entity_poly.pdbx_strand_id
1 'polypeptide(L)'
;MFGSQKPQGRRRNNWLNDVFIRLLAVLFFCSGAAASALDDDIAAFTEDAGGQSASIESLERNQLRLLGTRLTVFLTHDSGGGLDLDSLHLFIDSRPVASKVYALQEQPVLNADGAEQLYVGHVARGDHELKVVVTARSADGDFVRREATHLFTKHSWALAVRLNLSANAPAFEPRVSFDVKQVSEEEIAFDDPDVNHAHDRESSSSRTEAHRKARFDLAESHRSAGRLQKAGEILAAMPEGYWAAAGYLNLASDFAREDLDPSRALVALRVAMAMAKAEDGDERSRQLHDQALLRAGYLAYRNREFEKAIGFLESVSLDGPSTPRALYFHGLALTERGNHRAAMQSWHRARKFPLAYPGAAEAWIGMGRGYDLAGYLGQAGEAYLAANAAYESERVVLRTLRDQVRTEGAYQALVADAKASDLEWFLADSRSMQQPRLAYLLEFLKQPSAQRAVGRVATLAALEKRLTTHSYDLEVFASALKSSQASVPGTAVTKVSQLQGSNDRYLERLADLRNTAEKELDQKVLAFLDHQDQRMVFALNKTEQQIAHLYEYLALETLEGRGQ
;
A
#
# COMPACT_ATOMS: atom_id res chain seq x y z
N MET A 1 35.26 -31.80 22.88
CA MET A 1 33.79 -31.72 22.74
C MET A 1 33.42 -30.25 22.58
N PHE A 2 33.12 -29.80 21.36
CA PHE A 2 32.61 -28.45 21.10
C PHE A 2 31.31 -28.59 20.32
N GLY A 3 30.20 -28.16 20.92
CA GLY A 3 28.88 -28.18 20.29
C GLY A 3 28.69 -26.93 19.43
N SER A 4 28.32 -27.10 18.17
CA SER A 4 28.03 -25.98 17.27
C SER A 4 26.68 -25.35 17.62
N GLN A 5 26.68 -24.03 17.87
CA GLN A 5 25.45 -23.26 17.91
C GLN A 5 24.97 -22.98 16.49
N LYS A 6 23.71 -23.30 16.18
CA LYS A 6 23.05 -22.87 14.94
C LYS A 6 22.73 -21.37 15.02
N PRO A 7 22.99 -20.57 13.97
CA PRO A 7 22.54 -19.18 13.93
C PRO A 7 21.02 -19.13 13.70
N GLN A 8 20.29 -18.42 14.57
CA GLN A 8 18.89 -18.05 14.34
C GLN A 8 18.81 -16.87 13.37
N GLY A 9 18.50 -17.14 12.10
CA GLY A 9 18.20 -16.09 11.13
C GLY A 9 16.85 -15.43 11.39
N ARG A 10 16.84 -14.15 11.78
CA ARG A 10 15.62 -13.33 11.82
C ARG A 10 15.10 -13.11 10.39
N ARG A 11 13.93 -13.68 10.07
CA ARG A 11 13.22 -13.38 8.81
C ARG A 11 12.69 -11.94 8.86
N ARG A 12 13.04 -11.12 7.86
CA ARG A 12 12.46 -9.79 7.58
C ARG A 12 11.54 -9.94 6.38
N ASN A 13 10.28 -9.52 6.49
CA ASN A 13 9.29 -9.63 5.43
C ASN A 13 8.93 -8.24 4.88
N ASN A 14 8.97 -8.09 3.55
CA ASN A 14 8.32 -6.99 2.83
C ASN A 14 7.04 -7.55 2.20
N TRP A 15 5.86 -7.11 2.64
CA TRP A 15 4.55 -7.63 2.16
C TRP A 15 3.48 -6.51 2.09
N LEU A 16 3.88 -5.31 1.68
CA LEU A 16 2.98 -4.14 1.63
C LEU A 16 2.21 -3.98 0.31
N ASN A 17 2.55 -4.73 -0.74
CA ASN A 17 2.07 -4.42 -2.09
C ASN A 17 0.64 -4.94 -2.41
N ASP A 18 0.26 -6.15 -1.96
CA ASP A 18 -1.04 -6.76 -2.35
C ASP A 18 -2.20 -6.49 -1.38
N VAL A 19 -1.95 -6.32 -0.07
CA VAL A 19 -3.00 -5.95 0.89
C VAL A 19 -3.65 -4.60 0.54
N PHE A 20 -2.87 -3.72 -0.08
CA PHE A 20 -3.30 -2.38 -0.46
C PHE A 20 -4.49 -2.35 -1.44
N ILE A 21 -4.70 -3.42 -2.22
CA ILE A 21 -5.83 -3.52 -3.15
C ILE A 21 -7.09 -4.03 -2.43
N ARG A 22 -6.95 -4.98 -1.49
CA ARG A 22 -8.10 -5.57 -0.77
C ARG A 22 -8.62 -4.70 0.39
N LEU A 23 -7.75 -3.90 1.03
CA LEU A 23 -8.15 -3.04 2.16
C LEU A 23 -8.92 -1.79 1.73
N LEU A 24 -8.84 -1.42 0.44
CA LEU A 24 -9.51 -0.25 -0.14
C LEU A 24 -11.00 -0.49 -0.46
N ALA A 25 -11.47 -1.74 -0.43
CA ALA A 25 -12.82 -2.11 -0.85
C ALA A 25 -13.94 -1.89 0.18
N VAL A 26 -13.62 -1.57 1.46
CA VAL A 26 -14.67 -1.43 2.50
C VAL A 26 -14.36 -0.31 3.51
N LEU A 27 -14.51 0.96 3.14
CA LEU A 27 -14.64 2.08 4.10
C LEU A 27 -15.64 3.15 3.60
N PHE A 28 -16.89 3.05 4.05
CA PHE A 28 -17.97 4.04 3.93
C PHE A 28 -18.61 4.19 5.32
N PHE A 29 -19.24 5.30 5.74
CA PHE A 29 -19.42 6.65 5.15
C PHE A 29 -18.45 7.64 5.89
N CYS A 30 -18.58 8.97 6.02
CA CYS A 30 -19.62 9.95 5.69
C CYS A 30 -19.03 11.35 5.39
N SER A 31 -19.90 12.25 4.92
CA SER A 31 -19.75 13.71 4.72
C SER A 31 -19.02 14.21 3.46
N GLY A 32 -19.78 15.02 2.71
CA GLY A 32 -19.37 15.77 1.51
C GLY A 32 -20.38 15.58 0.36
N ALA A 33 -21.37 16.48 0.22
CA ALA A 33 -22.50 16.29 -0.72
C ALA A 33 -22.11 16.27 -2.22
N ALA A 34 -20.96 16.82 -2.59
CA ALA A 34 -20.38 16.67 -3.94
C ALA A 34 -19.52 15.38 -4.06
N ALA A 35 -18.96 14.91 -2.95
CA ALA A 35 -18.19 13.67 -2.93
C ALA A 35 -19.12 12.46 -3.04
N SER A 36 -20.31 12.49 -2.43
CA SER A 36 -21.31 11.44 -2.60
C SER A 36 -21.76 11.29 -4.05
N ALA A 37 -22.03 12.39 -4.77
CA ALA A 37 -22.46 12.31 -6.17
C ALA A 37 -21.47 11.54 -7.07
N LEU A 38 -20.16 11.82 -6.95
CA LEU A 38 -19.15 11.08 -7.71
C LEU A 38 -18.94 9.63 -7.19
N ASP A 39 -19.12 9.38 -5.90
CA ASP A 39 -19.13 8.00 -5.36
C ASP A 39 -20.33 7.20 -5.92
N ASP A 40 -21.51 7.81 -5.97
CA ASP A 40 -22.76 7.22 -6.48
C ASP A 40 -22.68 6.98 -8.01
N ASP A 41 -22.14 7.93 -8.78
CA ASP A 41 -21.91 7.80 -10.22
C ASP A 41 -20.92 6.67 -10.55
N ILE A 42 -19.82 6.55 -9.79
CA ILE A 42 -18.83 5.47 -9.95
C ILE A 42 -19.44 4.12 -9.54
N ALA A 43 -20.23 4.08 -8.47
CA ALA A 43 -20.92 2.86 -8.05
C ALA A 43 -21.90 2.36 -9.11
N ALA A 44 -22.78 3.23 -9.61
CA ALA A 44 -23.73 2.91 -10.68
C ALA A 44 -23.01 2.48 -11.97
N PHE A 45 -21.94 3.17 -12.37
CA PHE A 45 -21.12 2.78 -13.51
C PHE A 45 -20.44 1.41 -13.32
N THR A 46 -20.01 1.10 -12.11
CA THR A 46 -19.39 -0.20 -11.77
C THR A 46 -20.40 -1.34 -11.88
N GLU A 47 -21.65 -1.10 -11.46
CA GLU A 47 -22.77 -2.04 -11.58
C GLU A 47 -23.17 -2.25 -13.06
N ASP A 48 -23.37 -1.16 -13.81
CA ASP A 48 -23.65 -1.18 -15.26
C ASP A 48 -22.59 -2.00 -16.03
N ALA A 49 -21.31 -1.72 -15.77
CA ALA A 49 -20.19 -2.41 -16.39
C ALA A 49 -20.11 -3.89 -15.98
N GLY A 50 -20.45 -4.23 -14.73
CA GLY A 50 -20.55 -5.61 -14.24
C GLY A 50 -21.66 -6.41 -14.94
N GLY A 51 -22.82 -5.79 -15.15
CA GLY A 51 -23.91 -6.38 -15.94
C GLY A 51 -23.52 -6.64 -17.40
N GLN A 52 -22.64 -5.82 -17.97
CA GLN A 52 -22.07 -6.08 -19.29
C GLN A 52 -21.05 -7.23 -19.28
N SER A 53 -20.16 -7.34 -18.29
CA SER A 53 -19.23 -8.48 -18.15
C SER A 53 -19.98 -9.81 -18.21
N ALA A 54 -21.00 -9.96 -17.35
CA ALA A 54 -21.84 -11.14 -17.28
C ALA A 54 -22.58 -11.43 -18.61
N SER A 55 -22.90 -10.38 -19.39
CA SER A 55 -23.49 -10.51 -20.73
C SER A 55 -22.48 -11.02 -21.77
N ILE A 56 -21.21 -10.63 -21.68
CA ILE A 56 -20.12 -11.11 -22.55
C ILE A 56 -19.80 -12.57 -22.21
N GLU A 57 -19.59 -12.90 -20.94
CA GLU A 57 -19.33 -14.28 -20.46
C GLU A 57 -20.48 -15.25 -20.80
N SER A 58 -21.73 -14.78 -20.71
CA SER A 58 -22.91 -15.57 -21.08
C SER A 58 -22.96 -15.81 -22.60
N LEU A 59 -22.59 -14.82 -23.42
CA LEU A 59 -22.49 -15.00 -24.86
C LEU A 59 -21.34 -15.98 -25.21
N GLU A 60 -20.18 -15.85 -24.56
CA GLU A 60 -19.05 -16.75 -24.73
C GLU A 60 -19.46 -18.20 -24.45
N ARG A 61 -19.92 -18.47 -23.23
CA ARG A 61 -20.30 -19.80 -22.75
C ARG A 61 -21.36 -20.48 -23.62
N ASN A 62 -22.38 -19.73 -24.05
CA ASN A 62 -23.54 -20.31 -24.73
C ASN A 62 -23.42 -20.36 -26.26
N GLN A 63 -22.58 -19.52 -26.89
CA GLN A 63 -22.57 -19.38 -28.35
C GLN A 63 -21.17 -19.29 -29.00
N LEU A 64 -20.10 -18.94 -28.26
CA LEU A 64 -18.79 -18.64 -28.87
C LEU A 64 -17.67 -19.62 -28.50
N ARG A 65 -17.79 -20.43 -27.43
CA ARG A 65 -16.74 -21.37 -26.99
C ARG A 65 -16.15 -22.19 -28.15
N LEU A 66 -17.01 -22.86 -28.90
CA LEU A 66 -16.68 -23.70 -30.07
C LEU A 66 -15.95 -23.00 -31.23
N LEU A 67 -15.75 -21.67 -31.17
CA LEU A 67 -14.88 -20.97 -32.13
C LEU A 67 -13.38 -21.23 -31.86
N GLY A 68 -13.06 -21.75 -30.67
CA GLY A 68 -11.73 -22.15 -30.26
C GLY A 68 -10.78 -20.97 -30.04
N THR A 69 -11.26 -19.82 -29.58
CA THR A 69 -10.45 -18.60 -29.38
C THR A 69 -9.65 -18.58 -28.07
N ARG A 70 -9.97 -19.46 -27.12
CA ARG A 70 -9.34 -19.48 -25.79
C ARG A 70 -7.86 -19.90 -25.82
N LEU A 71 -7.05 -19.23 -25.01
CA LEU A 71 -5.64 -19.53 -24.72
C LEU A 71 -5.45 -19.52 -23.20
N THR A 72 -4.79 -20.55 -22.68
CA THR A 72 -4.35 -20.62 -21.28
C THR A 72 -2.83 -20.74 -21.20
N VAL A 73 -2.22 -20.05 -20.24
CA VAL A 73 -0.78 -20.13 -19.97
C VAL A 73 -0.55 -20.58 -18.52
N PHE A 74 0.24 -21.65 -18.37
CA PHE A 74 0.60 -22.25 -17.08
C PHE A 74 2.08 -22.07 -16.77
N LEU A 75 2.45 -22.07 -15.50
CA LEU A 75 3.82 -22.11 -14.99
C LEU A 75 4.06 -23.41 -14.22
N THR A 76 5.14 -24.09 -14.54
CA THR A 76 5.74 -25.16 -13.74
C THR A 76 7.09 -24.68 -13.21
N HIS A 77 7.37 -24.92 -11.93
CA HIS A 77 8.58 -24.42 -11.27
C HIS A 77 9.39 -25.59 -10.71
N ASP A 78 10.58 -25.81 -11.27
CA ASP A 78 11.54 -26.83 -10.83
C ASP A 78 12.95 -26.23 -10.71
N SER A 79 13.19 -25.53 -9.59
CA SER A 79 14.42 -24.77 -9.34
C SER A 79 15.33 -25.38 -8.27
N GLY A 80 15.01 -26.57 -7.75
CA GLY A 80 15.79 -27.24 -6.71
C GLY A 80 15.93 -26.46 -5.39
N GLY A 81 15.16 -25.37 -5.19
CA GLY A 81 15.25 -24.50 -4.02
C GLY A 81 16.38 -23.46 -4.04
N GLY A 82 17.08 -23.29 -5.17
CA GLY A 82 18.16 -22.30 -5.33
C GLY A 82 17.75 -21.00 -6.05
N LEU A 83 16.47 -20.86 -6.41
CA LEU A 83 15.90 -19.68 -7.05
C LEU A 83 14.67 -19.22 -6.27
N ASP A 84 14.67 -17.98 -5.81
CA ASP A 84 13.54 -17.32 -5.15
C ASP A 84 12.87 -16.41 -6.18
N LEU A 85 11.66 -16.75 -6.62
CA LEU A 85 10.95 -16.01 -7.67
C LEU A 85 10.42 -14.70 -7.09
N ASP A 86 10.64 -13.57 -7.78
CA ASP A 86 10.27 -12.24 -7.30
C ASP A 86 9.11 -11.66 -8.13
N SER A 87 9.23 -11.67 -9.47
CA SER A 87 8.15 -11.23 -10.36
C SER A 87 8.15 -11.96 -11.71
N LEU A 88 6.97 -12.08 -12.29
CA LEU A 88 6.73 -12.62 -13.63
C LEU A 88 5.75 -11.72 -14.39
N HIS A 89 6.16 -11.24 -15.55
CA HIS A 89 5.31 -10.46 -16.45
C HIS A 89 5.15 -11.21 -17.78
N LEU A 90 3.90 -11.37 -18.23
CA LEU A 90 3.54 -12.10 -19.44
C LEU A 90 2.95 -11.14 -20.47
N PHE A 91 3.43 -11.25 -21.70
CA PHE A 91 3.02 -10.43 -22.83
C PHE A 91 2.59 -11.34 -23.99
N ILE A 92 1.50 -10.98 -24.67
CA ILE A 92 1.07 -11.59 -25.94
C ILE A 92 1.04 -10.48 -26.98
N ASP A 93 1.79 -10.65 -28.08
CA ASP A 93 1.92 -9.66 -29.16
C ASP A 93 2.31 -8.27 -28.61
N SER A 94 3.29 -8.25 -27.70
CA SER A 94 3.71 -7.09 -26.90
C SER A 94 2.66 -6.43 -25.99
N ARG A 95 1.40 -6.89 -25.97
CA ARG A 95 0.38 -6.46 -24.99
C ARG A 95 0.62 -7.17 -23.64
N PRO A 96 0.73 -6.45 -22.50
CA PRO A 96 0.82 -7.09 -21.19
C PRO A 96 -0.51 -7.75 -20.82
N VAL A 97 -0.48 -9.06 -20.53
CA VAL A 97 -1.69 -9.86 -20.24
C VAL A 97 -1.75 -10.36 -18.80
N ALA A 98 -0.60 -10.69 -18.20
CA ALA A 98 -0.51 -11.06 -16.79
C ALA A 98 0.74 -10.45 -16.14
N SER A 99 0.65 -10.18 -14.84
CA SER A 99 1.74 -9.66 -14.03
C SER A 99 1.54 -10.17 -12.62
N LYS A 100 2.50 -10.93 -12.11
CA LYS A 100 2.46 -11.53 -10.78
C LYS A 100 3.74 -11.21 -10.02
N VAL A 101 3.57 -10.79 -8.76
CA VAL A 101 4.65 -10.64 -7.79
C VAL A 101 4.57 -11.83 -6.85
N TYR A 102 5.71 -12.41 -6.50
CA TYR A 102 5.84 -13.58 -5.66
C TYR A 102 6.45 -13.14 -4.33
N ALA A 103 5.59 -12.97 -3.31
CA ALA A 103 6.07 -12.72 -1.96
C ALA A 103 6.64 -14.02 -1.35
N LEU A 104 7.71 -13.88 -0.56
CA LEU A 104 8.45 -14.90 0.23
C LEU A 104 7.61 -15.88 1.12
N GLN A 105 6.27 -15.79 1.10
CA GLN A 105 5.35 -16.60 1.90
C GLN A 105 4.10 -17.08 1.16
N GLU A 106 3.82 -16.65 -0.08
CA GLU A 106 2.67 -17.16 -0.83
C GLU A 106 3.01 -18.47 -1.53
N GLN A 107 2.33 -19.55 -1.14
CA GLN A 107 2.37 -20.80 -1.91
C GLN A 107 1.45 -20.67 -3.12
N PRO A 108 1.93 -20.94 -4.35
CA PRO A 108 1.08 -20.86 -5.54
C PRO A 108 -0.05 -21.90 -5.44
N VAL A 109 -1.23 -21.53 -5.94
CA VAL A 109 -2.30 -22.50 -6.17
C VAL A 109 -1.91 -23.32 -7.39
N LEU A 110 -1.71 -24.62 -7.19
CA LEU A 110 -1.28 -25.55 -8.23
C LEU A 110 -2.43 -26.47 -8.64
N ASN A 111 -2.56 -26.68 -9.94
CA ASN A 111 -3.47 -27.66 -10.53
C ASN A 111 -2.99 -29.08 -10.26
N ALA A 112 -3.79 -30.10 -10.61
CA ALA A 112 -3.46 -31.52 -10.41
C ALA A 112 -2.10 -31.95 -11.03
N ASP A 113 -1.66 -31.24 -12.07
CA ASP A 113 -0.37 -31.39 -12.75
C ASP A 113 0.83 -30.74 -12.02
N GLY A 114 0.63 -30.11 -10.87
CA GLY A 114 1.66 -29.32 -10.18
C GLY A 114 2.00 -27.98 -10.86
N ALA A 115 1.10 -27.49 -11.73
CA ALA A 115 1.29 -26.26 -12.49
C ALA A 115 0.37 -25.13 -11.99
N GLU A 116 0.90 -23.92 -11.90
CA GLU A 116 0.17 -22.69 -11.57
C GLU A 116 -0.45 -22.10 -12.85
N GLN A 117 -1.66 -21.54 -12.79
CA GLN A 117 -2.26 -20.83 -13.92
C GLN A 117 -1.90 -19.33 -13.89
N LEU A 118 -1.29 -18.83 -14.97
CA LEU A 118 -0.85 -17.43 -15.07
C LEU A 118 -1.80 -16.54 -15.89
N TYR A 119 -2.44 -17.10 -16.92
CA TYR A 119 -3.34 -16.36 -17.81
C TYR A 119 -4.39 -17.29 -18.42
N VAL A 120 -5.63 -16.81 -18.48
CA VAL A 120 -6.70 -17.33 -19.33
C VAL A 120 -7.27 -16.14 -20.07
N GLY A 121 -7.51 -16.29 -21.37
CA GLY A 121 -8.18 -15.28 -22.17
C GLY A 121 -8.25 -15.68 -23.63
N HIS A 122 -8.46 -14.70 -24.51
CA HIS A 122 -8.72 -14.95 -25.92
C HIS A 122 -7.52 -14.54 -26.79
N VAL A 123 -7.36 -15.21 -27.94
CA VAL A 123 -6.40 -14.85 -28.99
C VAL A 123 -7.03 -15.18 -30.35
N ALA A 124 -6.78 -14.33 -31.35
CA ALA A 124 -7.24 -14.51 -32.73
C ALA A 124 -6.62 -15.77 -33.38
N ARG A 125 -7.05 -16.12 -34.59
CA ARG A 125 -6.35 -17.14 -35.40
C ARG A 125 -5.23 -16.45 -36.17
N GLY A 126 -4.01 -16.98 -36.11
CA GLY A 126 -2.83 -16.36 -36.71
C GLY A 126 -1.53 -16.78 -36.02
N ASP A 127 -0.43 -16.11 -36.36
CA ASP A 127 0.85 -16.25 -35.66
C ASP A 127 0.96 -15.20 -34.56
N HIS A 128 1.44 -15.61 -33.39
CA HIS A 128 1.48 -14.81 -32.17
C HIS A 128 2.80 -14.95 -31.42
N GLU A 129 3.17 -13.91 -30.68
CA GLU A 129 4.36 -13.87 -29.83
C GLU A 129 3.96 -13.96 -28.35
N LEU A 130 4.38 -15.03 -27.66
CA LEU A 130 4.34 -15.11 -26.20
C LEU A 130 5.71 -14.73 -25.63
N LYS A 131 5.79 -13.62 -24.90
CA LYS A 131 6.99 -13.18 -24.19
C LYS A 131 6.76 -13.21 -22.69
N VAL A 132 7.74 -13.71 -21.96
CA VAL A 132 7.77 -13.69 -20.50
C VAL A 132 9.05 -13.04 -19.99
N VAL A 133 8.89 -12.15 -19.01
CA VAL A 133 9.98 -11.52 -18.28
C VAL A 133 9.92 -12.03 -16.85
N VAL A 134 10.98 -12.70 -16.41
CA VAL A 134 11.12 -13.26 -15.06
C VAL A 134 12.20 -12.49 -14.32
N THR A 135 11.87 -12.06 -13.11
CA THR A 135 12.83 -11.54 -12.12
C THR A 135 12.86 -12.52 -10.96
N ALA A 136 14.05 -12.93 -10.58
CA ALA A 136 14.25 -13.86 -9.47
C ALA A 136 15.59 -13.60 -8.78
N ARG A 137 15.71 -14.07 -7.55
CA ARG A 137 16.94 -13.99 -6.76
C ARG A 137 17.66 -15.34 -6.79
N SER A 138 18.94 -15.32 -7.14
CA SER A 138 19.80 -16.51 -7.11
C SER A 138 20.24 -16.84 -5.67
N ALA A 139 20.73 -18.06 -5.47
CA ALA A 139 21.27 -18.57 -4.20
C ALA A 139 22.37 -17.67 -3.59
N ASP A 140 23.16 -16.98 -4.42
CA ASP A 140 24.20 -16.03 -3.97
C ASP A 140 23.62 -14.70 -3.44
N GLY A 141 22.30 -14.48 -3.61
CA GLY A 141 21.57 -13.32 -3.12
C GLY A 141 21.43 -12.17 -4.13
N ASP A 142 22.00 -12.32 -5.34
CA ASP A 142 21.87 -11.38 -6.45
C ASP A 142 20.53 -11.53 -7.19
N PHE A 143 20.01 -10.42 -7.73
CA PHE A 143 18.83 -10.41 -8.58
C PHE A 143 19.19 -10.65 -10.04
N VAL A 144 18.49 -11.59 -10.69
CA VAL A 144 18.68 -11.98 -12.08
C VAL A 144 17.37 -11.80 -12.83
N ARG A 145 17.40 -10.95 -13.86
CA ARG A 145 16.30 -10.79 -14.83
C ARG A 145 16.58 -11.60 -16.09
N ARG A 146 15.58 -12.31 -16.59
CA ARG A 146 15.62 -13.05 -17.86
C ARG A 146 14.36 -12.81 -18.66
N GLU A 147 14.53 -12.64 -19.96
CA GLU A 147 13.46 -12.52 -20.94
C GLU A 147 13.51 -13.76 -21.84
N ALA A 148 12.34 -14.34 -22.12
CA ALA A 148 12.19 -15.47 -23.02
C ALA A 148 10.96 -15.26 -23.91
N THR A 149 11.10 -15.58 -25.19
CA THR A 149 10.09 -15.33 -26.21
C THR A 149 9.84 -16.60 -27.03
N HIS A 150 8.58 -16.86 -27.34
CA HIS A 150 8.13 -18.02 -28.09
C HIS A 150 7.08 -17.62 -29.12
N LEU A 151 7.30 -17.98 -30.38
CA LEU A 151 6.34 -17.79 -31.47
C LEU A 151 5.46 -19.02 -31.60
N PHE A 152 4.14 -18.84 -31.63
CA PHE A 152 3.17 -19.93 -31.77
C PHE A 152 2.07 -19.56 -32.76
N THR A 153 1.55 -20.54 -33.51
CA THR A 153 0.41 -20.34 -34.40
C THR A 153 -0.88 -20.78 -33.69
N LYS A 154 -1.84 -19.85 -33.55
CA LYS A 154 -3.14 -20.09 -32.95
C LYS A 154 -4.13 -20.59 -34.02
N HIS A 155 -4.61 -21.82 -33.82
CA HIS A 155 -5.59 -22.48 -34.70
C HIS A 155 -7.03 -22.38 -34.14
N SER A 156 -7.98 -23.03 -34.82
CA SER A 156 -9.42 -23.07 -34.51
C SER A 156 -9.79 -24.00 -33.33
N TRP A 157 -8.91 -24.15 -32.35
CA TRP A 157 -9.08 -25.00 -31.18
C TRP A 157 -8.37 -24.37 -29.98
N ALA A 158 -8.85 -24.64 -28.76
CA ALA A 158 -8.38 -23.96 -27.55
C ALA A 158 -6.96 -24.41 -27.11
N LEU A 159 -6.07 -23.45 -26.88
CA LEU A 159 -4.62 -23.68 -26.79
C LEU A 159 -4.13 -23.59 -25.34
N ALA A 160 -3.20 -24.46 -24.93
CA ALA A 160 -2.47 -24.33 -23.69
C ALA A 160 -0.95 -24.23 -23.93
N VAL A 161 -0.30 -23.25 -23.27
CA VAL A 161 1.16 -23.12 -23.26
C VAL A 161 1.66 -23.28 -21.83
N ARG A 162 2.61 -24.19 -21.62
CA ARG A 162 3.25 -24.46 -20.33
C ARG A 162 4.66 -23.86 -20.33
N LEU A 163 4.89 -22.91 -19.42
CA LEU A 163 6.18 -22.31 -19.14
C LEU A 163 6.86 -23.15 -18.06
N ASN A 164 7.96 -23.82 -18.40
CA ASN A 164 8.78 -24.53 -17.42
C ASN A 164 9.92 -23.60 -16.98
N LEU A 165 9.88 -23.14 -15.73
CA LEU A 165 10.94 -22.37 -15.10
C LEU A 165 11.87 -23.32 -14.33
N SER A 166 13.14 -23.34 -14.73
CA SER A 166 14.18 -24.16 -14.11
C SER A 166 15.39 -23.32 -13.70
N ALA A 167 16.14 -23.78 -12.70
CA ALA A 167 17.40 -23.16 -12.27
C ALA A 167 18.42 -24.23 -11.89
N ASN A 168 19.57 -24.22 -12.54
CA ASN A 168 20.60 -25.24 -12.36
C ASN A 168 21.81 -24.71 -11.58
N ALA A 169 22.32 -25.51 -10.64
CA ALA A 169 23.58 -25.27 -9.96
C ALA A 169 24.76 -25.17 -10.97
N PRO A 170 25.83 -24.40 -10.68
CA PRO A 170 26.08 -23.71 -9.41
C PRO A 170 25.46 -22.31 -9.32
N ALA A 171 25.21 -21.61 -10.43
CA ALA A 171 24.81 -20.20 -10.44
C ALA A 171 23.28 -19.96 -10.28
N PHE A 172 22.48 -21.03 -10.35
CA PHE A 172 21.01 -21.01 -10.24
C PHE A 172 20.33 -19.93 -11.11
N GLU A 173 20.86 -19.68 -12.32
CA GLU A 173 20.21 -18.74 -13.23
C GLU A 173 18.86 -19.27 -13.73
N PRO A 174 17.81 -18.44 -13.76
CA PRO A 174 16.50 -18.84 -14.26
C PRO A 174 16.56 -19.11 -15.77
N ARG A 175 16.00 -20.25 -16.19
CA ARG A 175 15.81 -20.64 -17.59
C ARG A 175 14.35 -21.01 -17.82
N VAL A 176 13.75 -20.38 -18.81
CA VAL A 176 12.37 -20.65 -19.22
C VAL A 176 12.38 -21.46 -20.52
N SER A 177 11.59 -22.53 -20.56
CA SER A 177 11.25 -23.25 -21.79
C SER A 177 9.74 -23.35 -21.95
N PHE A 178 9.29 -23.52 -23.20
CA PHE A 178 7.88 -23.52 -23.58
C PHE A 178 7.49 -24.90 -24.11
N ASP A 179 6.39 -25.45 -23.60
CA ASP A 179 5.74 -26.68 -24.11
C ASP A 179 4.30 -26.31 -24.52
N VAL A 180 3.98 -26.53 -25.81
CA VAL A 180 2.71 -26.11 -26.41
C VAL A 180 1.86 -27.33 -26.68
N LYS A 181 0.66 -27.38 -26.08
CA LYS A 181 -0.23 -28.54 -26.17
C LYS A 181 -1.59 -28.15 -26.74
N GLN A 182 -2.09 -29.02 -27.61
CA GLN A 182 -3.51 -29.08 -27.91
C GLN A 182 -4.21 -29.73 -26.71
N VAL A 183 -5.26 -29.07 -26.24
CA VAL A 183 -6.01 -29.44 -25.04
C VAL A 183 -7.49 -29.33 -25.38
N SER A 184 -8.32 -30.20 -24.80
CA SER A 184 -9.77 -30.09 -24.96
C SER A 184 -10.32 -28.86 -24.23
N GLU A 185 -11.45 -28.30 -24.68
CA GLU A 185 -12.12 -27.19 -23.96
C GLU A 185 -12.54 -27.59 -22.53
N GLU A 186 -12.69 -28.90 -22.28
CA GLU A 186 -13.05 -29.50 -20.99
C GLU A 186 -11.85 -29.59 -20.04
N GLU A 187 -10.64 -29.92 -20.54
CA GLU A 187 -9.40 -29.86 -19.76
C GLU A 187 -8.94 -28.43 -19.46
N ILE A 188 -9.29 -27.45 -20.32
CA ILE A 188 -9.06 -26.02 -20.08
C ILE A 188 -10.03 -25.45 -19.02
N ALA A 189 -11.09 -26.17 -18.66
CA ALA A 189 -12.07 -25.73 -17.67
C ALA A 189 -11.63 -25.91 -16.20
N PHE A 190 -10.38 -26.32 -15.94
CA PHE A 190 -9.85 -26.41 -14.58
C PHE A 190 -9.37 -25.04 -14.08
N ASP A 191 -10.10 -24.49 -13.10
CA ASP A 191 -9.97 -23.12 -12.57
C ASP A 191 -10.11 -22.02 -13.63
N ASP A 192 -11.29 -21.95 -14.25
CA ASP A 192 -11.85 -20.70 -14.76
C ASP A 192 -12.40 -19.92 -13.54
N PRO A 193 -11.71 -18.87 -13.02
CA PRO A 193 -12.05 -18.24 -11.75
C PRO A 193 -13.32 -17.36 -11.82
N ASP A 194 -13.84 -17.11 -13.02
CA ASP A 194 -15.09 -16.37 -13.24
C ASP A 194 -16.27 -17.33 -13.47
N VAL A 195 -16.07 -18.49 -14.11
CA VAL A 195 -17.11 -19.53 -14.24
C VAL A 195 -17.28 -20.33 -12.95
N ASN A 196 -16.19 -20.65 -12.26
CA ASN A 196 -16.26 -20.88 -10.83
C ASN A 196 -16.35 -19.52 -10.14
N HIS A 197 -17.58 -18.99 -10.11
CA HIS A 197 -18.11 -18.62 -8.81
C HIS A 197 -17.99 -19.85 -7.87
N ALA A 198 -16.81 -19.98 -7.26
CA ALA A 198 -16.78 -19.66 -5.85
C ALA A 198 -17.65 -18.41 -5.66
N HIS A 199 -18.96 -18.66 -5.44
CA HIS A 199 -19.62 -17.94 -4.37
C HIS A 199 -18.57 -17.78 -3.30
N ASP A 200 -18.38 -16.55 -2.82
CA ASP A 200 -17.76 -16.36 -1.54
C ASP A 200 -18.57 -17.20 -0.55
N ARG A 201 -18.13 -18.46 -0.37
CA ARG A 201 -18.10 -19.18 0.90
C ARG A 201 -17.06 -18.47 1.72
N GLU A 202 -17.35 -17.18 1.89
CA GLU A 202 -16.91 -16.19 2.83
C GLU A 202 -16.52 -17.00 4.05
N SER A 203 -15.21 -17.23 4.15
CA SER A 203 -14.69 -18.29 5.01
C SER A 203 -15.22 -18.06 6.42
N SER A 204 -15.33 -19.10 7.24
CA SER A 204 -15.81 -18.90 8.62
C SER A 204 -15.04 -17.78 9.33
N SER A 205 -13.76 -17.61 8.99
CA SER A 205 -12.93 -16.43 9.27
C SER A 205 -13.49 -15.12 8.68
N SER A 206 -13.66 -15.00 7.35
CA SER A 206 -14.21 -13.78 6.70
C SER A 206 -15.58 -13.35 7.24
N ARG A 207 -16.50 -14.29 7.51
CA ARG A 207 -17.80 -14.00 8.13
C ARG A 207 -17.66 -13.48 9.55
N THR A 208 -16.77 -14.09 10.32
CA THR A 208 -16.48 -13.65 11.70
C THR A 208 -15.88 -12.25 11.69
N GLU A 209 -15.01 -11.95 10.72
CA GLU A 209 -14.37 -10.66 10.55
C GLU A 209 -15.35 -9.56 10.10
N ALA A 210 -16.20 -9.84 9.11
CA ALA A 210 -17.29 -8.95 8.72
C ALA A 210 -18.24 -8.64 9.89
N HIS A 211 -18.57 -9.64 10.72
CA HIS A 211 -19.42 -9.48 11.89
C HIS A 211 -18.75 -8.68 13.02
N ARG A 212 -17.44 -8.88 13.27
CA ARG A 212 -16.64 -8.05 14.19
C ARG A 212 -16.65 -6.60 13.73
N LYS A 213 -16.42 -6.36 12.44
CA LYS A 213 -16.42 -5.02 11.84
C LYS A 213 -17.78 -4.34 11.97
N ALA A 214 -18.87 -5.02 11.63
CA ALA A 214 -20.23 -4.45 11.74
C ALA A 214 -20.58 -4.02 13.19
N ARG A 215 -20.04 -4.72 14.21
CA ARG A 215 -20.16 -4.30 15.62
C ARG A 215 -19.32 -3.06 15.96
N PHE A 216 -18.11 -2.95 15.41
CA PHE A 216 -17.30 -1.75 15.51
C PHE A 216 -17.99 -0.55 14.82
N ASP A 217 -18.51 -0.72 13.61
CA ASP A 217 -19.23 0.34 12.88
C ASP A 217 -20.47 0.82 13.65
N LEU A 218 -21.19 -0.10 14.30
CA LEU A 218 -22.29 0.23 15.21
C LEU A 218 -21.81 1.03 16.44
N ALA A 219 -20.68 0.65 17.04
CA ALA A 219 -20.08 1.40 18.14
C ALA A 219 -19.64 2.80 17.71
N GLU A 220 -19.03 2.95 16.53
CA GLU A 220 -18.65 4.23 15.92
C GLU A 220 -19.86 5.12 15.59
N SER A 221 -20.98 4.54 15.17
CA SER A 221 -22.26 5.25 15.00
C SER A 221 -22.76 5.82 16.34
N HIS A 222 -22.72 5.02 17.41
CA HIS A 222 -23.05 5.53 18.75
C HIS A 222 -22.05 6.58 19.27
N ARG A 223 -20.75 6.41 18.99
CA ARG A 223 -19.67 7.31 19.39
C ARG A 223 -19.79 8.67 18.71
N SER A 224 -19.98 8.69 17.40
CA SER A 224 -20.19 9.90 16.59
C SER A 224 -21.49 10.64 16.93
N ALA A 225 -22.52 9.93 17.41
CA ALA A 225 -23.72 10.51 18.00
C ALA A 225 -23.55 11.01 19.46
N GLY A 226 -22.32 11.08 19.98
CA GLY A 226 -21.97 11.53 21.34
C GLY A 226 -22.33 10.55 22.46
N ARG A 227 -22.77 9.32 22.14
CA ARG A 227 -23.23 8.33 23.12
C ARG A 227 -22.08 7.42 23.56
N LEU A 228 -21.00 8.02 24.08
CA LEU A 228 -19.74 7.34 24.40
C LEU A 228 -19.92 6.12 25.30
N GLN A 229 -20.76 6.21 26.34
CA GLN A 229 -21.09 5.08 27.22
C GLN A 229 -21.66 3.89 26.44
N LYS A 230 -22.54 4.15 25.46
CA LYS A 230 -23.16 3.08 24.67
C LYS A 230 -22.18 2.46 23.67
N ALA A 231 -21.28 3.26 23.09
CA ALA A 231 -20.17 2.74 22.30
C ALA A 231 -19.27 1.83 23.14
N GLY A 232 -18.92 2.25 24.36
CA GLY A 232 -18.13 1.45 25.31
C GLY A 232 -18.78 0.11 25.68
N GLU A 233 -20.10 0.08 25.92
CA GLU A 233 -20.86 -1.17 26.16
C GLU A 233 -20.79 -2.14 24.97
N ILE A 234 -20.85 -1.64 23.74
CA ILE A 234 -20.80 -2.46 22.52
C ILE A 234 -19.38 -3.03 22.34
N LEU A 235 -18.34 -2.19 22.51
CA LEU A 235 -16.94 -2.60 22.44
C LEU A 235 -16.57 -3.61 23.53
N ALA A 236 -17.12 -3.48 24.74
CA ALA A 236 -16.89 -4.43 25.83
C ALA A 236 -17.49 -5.82 25.57
N ALA A 237 -18.45 -5.93 24.64
CA ALA A 237 -19.04 -7.19 24.20
C ALA A 237 -18.38 -7.77 22.93
N MET A 238 -17.34 -7.12 22.39
CA MET A 238 -16.56 -7.64 21.27
C MET A 238 -15.45 -8.58 21.76
N PRO A 239 -15.11 -9.62 20.97
CA PRO A 239 -13.91 -10.41 21.23
C PRO A 239 -12.65 -9.56 21.03
N GLU A 240 -11.55 -9.99 21.63
CA GLU A 240 -10.23 -9.39 21.42
C GLU A 240 -9.83 -9.44 19.92
N GLY A 241 -9.04 -8.44 19.50
CA GLY A 241 -8.61 -8.25 18.11
C GLY A 241 -8.67 -6.80 17.62
N TYR A 242 -8.24 -6.59 16.38
CA TYR A 242 -8.03 -5.29 15.75
C TYR A 242 -9.20 -4.30 15.90
N TRP A 243 -10.44 -4.72 15.58
CA TRP A 243 -11.60 -3.82 15.60
C TRP A 243 -11.98 -3.34 17.01
N ALA A 244 -11.91 -4.21 18.01
CA ALA A 244 -12.16 -3.83 19.40
C ALA A 244 -11.09 -2.84 19.88
N ALA A 245 -9.82 -3.12 19.59
CA ALA A 245 -8.70 -2.23 19.90
C ALA A 245 -8.86 -0.85 19.22
N ALA A 246 -9.29 -0.80 17.96
CA ALA A 246 -9.48 0.44 17.22
C ALA A 246 -10.61 1.29 17.82
N GLY A 247 -11.72 0.66 18.22
CA GLY A 247 -12.82 1.34 18.92
C GLY A 247 -12.38 1.93 20.25
N TYR A 248 -11.62 1.19 21.06
CA TYR A 248 -11.06 1.71 22.32
C TYR A 248 -10.05 2.85 22.11
N LEU A 249 -9.25 2.81 21.03
CA LEU A 249 -8.33 3.89 20.66
C LEU A 249 -9.08 5.18 20.27
N ASN A 250 -10.21 5.06 19.57
CA ASN A 250 -11.08 6.17 19.24
C ASN A 250 -11.76 6.73 20.50
N LEU A 251 -12.38 5.87 21.32
CA LEU A 251 -13.03 6.24 22.56
C LEU A 251 -12.08 6.95 23.54
N ALA A 252 -10.83 6.47 23.66
CA ALA A 252 -9.79 7.15 24.44
C ALA A 252 -9.49 8.58 23.94
N SER A 253 -9.65 8.83 22.64
CA SER A 253 -9.43 10.12 22.02
C SER A 253 -10.62 11.07 22.18
N ASP A 254 -11.79 10.55 22.53
CA ASP A 254 -12.94 11.34 22.96
C ASP A 254 -12.79 11.70 24.45
N PHE A 255 -12.48 10.72 25.31
CA PHE A 255 -12.17 10.97 26.71
C PHE A 255 -11.03 11.98 26.90
N ALA A 256 -9.95 11.89 26.12
CA ALA A 256 -8.83 12.84 26.18
C ALA A 256 -9.16 14.27 25.67
N ARG A 257 -10.37 14.49 25.13
CA ARG A 257 -10.88 15.82 24.72
C ARG A 257 -11.96 16.34 25.66
N GLU A 258 -12.76 15.47 26.24
CA GLU A 258 -13.85 15.82 27.17
C GLU A 258 -13.37 15.92 28.63
N ASP A 259 -12.43 15.07 29.05
CA ASP A 259 -11.96 15.00 30.42
C ASP A 259 -10.75 15.91 30.69
N LEU A 260 -10.76 16.54 31.88
CA LEU A 260 -9.59 17.22 32.43
C LEU A 260 -8.57 16.24 33.03
N ASP A 261 -9.03 15.08 33.54
CA ASP A 261 -8.20 14.02 34.10
C ASP A 261 -7.89 12.95 33.03
N PRO A 262 -6.62 12.64 32.74
CA PRO A 262 -6.26 11.62 31.75
C PRO A 262 -6.68 10.19 32.11
N SER A 263 -7.10 9.90 33.36
CA SER A 263 -7.30 8.53 33.84
C SER A 263 -8.24 7.69 32.97
N ARG A 264 -9.39 8.21 32.54
CA ARG A 264 -10.34 7.45 31.68
C ARG A 264 -9.76 7.16 30.30
N ALA A 265 -9.09 8.15 29.70
CA ALA A 265 -8.40 7.97 28.42
C ALA A 265 -7.24 6.96 28.53
N LEU A 266 -6.42 7.03 29.59
CA LEU A 266 -5.33 6.07 29.83
C LEU A 266 -5.85 4.63 30.06
N VAL A 267 -6.98 4.46 30.77
CA VAL A 267 -7.64 3.15 30.91
C VAL A 267 -8.09 2.63 29.54
N ALA A 268 -8.78 3.43 28.74
CA ALA A 268 -9.22 3.03 27.39
C ALA A 268 -8.03 2.69 26.46
N LEU A 269 -6.92 3.44 26.53
CA LEU A 269 -5.68 3.12 25.79
C LEU A 269 -5.07 1.79 26.24
N ARG A 270 -5.08 1.48 27.54
CA ARG A 270 -4.59 0.19 28.06
C ARG A 270 -5.47 -0.99 27.63
N VAL A 271 -6.79 -0.79 27.54
CA VAL A 271 -7.69 -1.79 26.96
C VAL A 271 -7.40 -1.96 25.46
N ALA A 272 -7.21 -0.88 24.71
CA ALA A 272 -6.82 -0.95 23.29
C ALA A 272 -5.52 -1.75 23.08
N MET A 273 -4.49 -1.53 23.92
CA MET A 273 -3.24 -2.32 23.89
C MET A 273 -3.48 -3.81 24.12
N ALA A 274 -4.28 -4.16 25.13
CA ALA A 274 -4.59 -5.56 25.45
C ALA A 274 -5.36 -6.24 24.30
N MET A 275 -6.40 -5.57 23.78
CA MET A 275 -7.21 -6.06 22.66
C MET A 275 -6.38 -6.26 21.39
N ALA A 276 -5.36 -5.43 21.15
CA ALA A 276 -4.48 -5.55 19.99
C ALA A 276 -3.48 -6.72 20.12
N LYS A 277 -3.02 -7.02 21.34
CA LYS A 277 -2.03 -8.08 21.60
C LYS A 277 -2.59 -9.50 21.42
N ALA A 278 -3.91 -9.67 21.49
CA ALA A 278 -4.55 -10.99 21.32
C ALA A 278 -4.39 -11.57 19.89
N GLU A 279 -4.15 -10.72 18.89
CA GLU A 279 -3.86 -11.12 17.50
C GLU A 279 -2.35 -11.01 17.20
N ASP A 280 -1.53 -11.56 18.11
CA ASP A 280 -0.06 -11.59 18.03
C ASP A 280 0.41 -12.21 16.69
N GLY A 281 0.92 -11.36 15.80
CA GLY A 281 1.38 -11.71 14.46
C GLY A 281 1.01 -10.67 13.41
N ASP A 282 -0.23 -10.15 13.42
CA ASP A 282 -0.66 -9.14 12.45
C ASP A 282 0.10 -7.81 12.66
N GLU A 283 0.67 -7.30 11.58
CA GLU A 283 1.33 -6.00 11.52
C GLU A 283 0.37 -4.86 11.87
N ARG A 284 -0.91 -4.96 11.48
CA ARG A 284 -1.94 -3.95 11.76
C ARG A 284 -2.22 -3.83 13.25
N SER A 285 -2.36 -4.95 13.95
CA SER A 285 -2.55 -4.97 15.40
C SER A 285 -1.31 -4.47 16.14
N ARG A 286 -0.10 -4.79 15.68
CA ARG A 286 1.16 -4.23 16.23
C ARG A 286 1.25 -2.71 16.03
N GLN A 287 0.95 -2.19 14.83
CA GLN A 287 0.91 -0.74 14.58
C GLN A 287 -0.13 -0.02 15.44
N LEU A 288 -1.29 -0.64 15.66
CA LEU A 288 -2.36 -0.09 16.49
C LEU A 288 -1.96 -0.04 17.98
N HIS A 289 -1.29 -1.08 18.46
CA HIS A 289 -0.68 -1.13 19.79
C HIS A 289 0.37 -0.01 19.97
N ASP A 290 1.26 0.18 19.00
CA ASP A 290 2.26 1.26 19.00
C ASP A 290 1.61 2.65 18.98
N GLN A 291 0.50 2.83 18.26
CA GLN A 291 -0.28 4.07 18.31
C GLN A 291 -0.92 4.31 19.68
N ALA A 292 -1.43 3.26 20.34
CA ALA A 292 -1.98 3.37 21.70
C ALA A 292 -0.90 3.77 22.72
N LEU A 293 0.30 3.17 22.63
CA LEU A 293 1.46 3.51 23.46
C LEU A 293 1.92 4.95 23.24
N LEU A 294 2.05 5.37 21.98
CA LEU A 294 2.39 6.75 21.63
C LEU A 294 1.36 7.76 22.17
N ARG A 295 0.05 7.48 22.07
CA ARG A 295 -1.00 8.34 22.65
C ARG A 295 -0.93 8.37 24.18
N ALA A 296 -0.67 7.23 24.83
CA ALA A 296 -0.55 7.15 26.29
C ALA A 296 0.68 7.91 26.80
N GLY A 297 1.83 7.74 26.15
CA GLY A 297 3.06 8.47 26.43
C GLY A 297 2.92 9.98 26.25
N TYR A 298 2.28 10.42 25.16
CA TYR A 298 1.97 11.83 24.93
C TYR A 298 1.02 12.41 25.99
N LEU A 299 -0.03 11.66 26.37
CA LEU A 299 -0.99 12.09 27.39
C LEU A 299 -0.35 12.18 28.79
N ALA A 300 0.49 11.23 29.16
CA ALA A 300 1.30 11.29 30.38
C ALA A 300 2.26 12.49 30.36
N TYR A 301 2.96 12.73 29.24
CA TYR A 301 3.85 13.89 29.07
C TYR A 301 3.12 15.23 29.25
N ARG A 302 1.95 15.40 28.63
CA ARG A 302 1.12 16.62 28.80
C ARG A 302 0.74 16.90 30.24
N ASN A 303 0.53 15.85 31.04
CA ASN A 303 0.18 15.94 32.45
C ASN A 303 1.41 15.95 33.38
N ARG A 304 2.62 16.20 32.84
CA ARG A 304 3.90 16.23 33.55
C ARG A 304 4.29 14.91 34.24
N GLU A 305 3.65 13.80 33.87
CA GLU A 305 3.94 12.46 34.39
C GLU A 305 5.13 11.82 33.66
N PHE A 306 6.29 12.49 33.66
CA PHE A 306 7.40 12.21 32.74
C PHE A 306 7.95 10.77 32.85
N GLU A 307 7.97 10.16 34.05
CA GLU A 307 8.37 8.76 34.24
C GLU A 307 7.42 7.79 33.52
N LYS A 308 6.10 7.96 33.69
CA LYS A 308 5.10 7.14 33.00
C LYS A 308 5.16 7.36 31.50
N ALA A 309 5.38 8.61 31.07
CA ALA A 309 5.54 8.96 29.66
C ALA A 309 6.71 8.20 29.04
N ILE A 310 7.88 8.19 29.70
CA ILE A 310 9.06 7.44 29.26
C ILE A 310 8.73 5.95 29.12
N GLY A 311 8.16 5.31 30.15
CA GLY A 311 7.85 3.87 30.11
C GLY A 311 6.88 3.46 28.98
N PHE A 312 5.89 4.29 28.65
CA PHE A 312 5.03 4.05 27.49
C PHE A 312 5.77 4.22 26.16
N LEU A 313 6.66 5.22 26.06
CA LEU A 313 7.36 5.56 24.81
C LEU A 313 8.52 4.61 24.50
N GLU A 314 9.21 4.08 25.52
CA GLU A 314 10.22 3.02 25.36
C GLU A 314 9.62 1.68 24.90
N SER A 315 8.33 1.48 25.12
CA SER A 315 7.60 0.26 24.72
C SER A 315 7.16 0.28 23.24
N VAL A 316 7.29 1.41 22.53
CA VAL A 316 6.91 1.55 21.11
C VAL A 316 7.96 0.87 20.22
N SER A 317 7.53 0.14 19.19
CA SER A 317 8.45 -0.49 18.22
C SER A 317 9.42 0.52 17.60
N LEU A 318 10.63 0.07 17.29
CA LEU A 318 11.70 0.92 16.74
C LEU A 318 11.66 1.09 15.21
N ASP A 319 10.81 0.31 14.53
CA ASP A 319 10.76 0.21 13.07
C ASP A 319 9.32 0.43 12.54
N GLY A 320 8.62 1.46 13.03
CA GLY A 320 7.23 1.73 12.63
C GLY A 320 6.91 3.22 12.38
N PRO A 321 5.77 3.54 11.75
CA PRO A 321 5.36 4.93 11.48
C PRO A 321 5.16 5.79 12.74
N SER A 322 4.92 5.16 13.90
CA SER A 322 4.79 5.82 15.20
C SER A 322 6.14 6.18 15.84
N THR A 323 7.23 5.52 15.44
CA THR A 323 8.54 5.59 16.10
C THR A 323 9.15 6.99 16.13
N PRO A 324 9.17 7.80 15.03
CA PRO A 324 9.82 9.12 15.04
C PRO A 324 9.16 10.05 16.06
N ARG A 325 7.83 9.99 16.15
CA ARG A 325 7.04 10.76 17.11
C ARG A 325 7.23 10.28 18.54
N ALA A 326 7.33 8.96 18.75
CA ALA A 326 7.60 8.38 20.06
C ALA A 326 8.98 8.80 20.58
N LEU A 327 10.03 8.64 19.76
CA LEU A 327 11.40 9.06 20.07
C LEU A 327 11.51 10.58 20.31
N TYR A 328 10.74 11.40 19.57
CA TYR A 328 10.70 12.84 19.79
C TYR A 328 10.12 13.20 21.17
N PHE A 329 8.95 12.65 21.54
CA PHE A 329 8.37 12.86 22.86
C PHE A 329 9.20 12.23 23.98
N HIS A 330 9.89 11.13 23.71
CA HIS A 330 10.81 10.50 24.66
C HIS A 330 11.97 11.44 24.99
N GLY A 331 12.57 12.07 23.98
CA GLY A 331 13.61 13.08 24.19
C GLY A 331 13.09 14.32 24.93
N LEU A 332 11.85 14.76 24.68
CA LEU A 332 11.23 15.84 25.45
C LEU A 332 11.05 15.45 26.93
N ALA A 333 10.48 14.28 27.22
CA ALA A 333 10.27 13.81 28.59
C ALA A 333 11.59 13.63 29.36
N LEU A 334 12.64 13.14 28.70
CA LEU A 334 14.00 13.06 29.27
C LEU A 334 14.61 14.44 29.55
N THR A 335 14.33 15.43 28.69
CA THR A 335 14.81 16.81 28.86
C THR A 335 14.18 17.49 30.07
N GLU A 336 12.86 17.31 30.28
CA GLU A 336 12.16 17.83 31.48
C GLU A 336 12.65 17.16 32.79
N ARG A 337 13.37 16.03 32.69
CA ARG A 337 14.07 15.35 33.81
C ARG A 337 15.56 15.68 33.91
N GLY A 338 16.07 16.61 33.11
CA GLY A 338 17.49 17.00 33.07
C GLY A 338 18.43 16.00 32.37
N ASN A 339 17.91 14.95 31.72
CA ASN A 339 18.73 13.94 31.03
C ASN A 339 18.96 14.32 29.55
N HIS A 340 19.63 15.44 29.33
CA HIS A 340 19.88 16.01 28.00
C HIS A 340 20.65 15.05 27.08
N ARG A 341 21.57 14.23 27.63
CA ARG A 341 22.35 13.25 26.85
C ARG A 341 21.49 12.13 26.28
N ALA A 342 20.58 11.55 27.07
CA ALA A 342 19.67 10.52 26.58
C ALA A 342 18.59 11.12 25.64
N ALA A 343 18.19 12.37 25.87
CA ALA A 343 17.29 13.09 24.97
C ALA A 343 17.90 13.23 23.56
N MET A 344 19.15 13.70 23.46
CA MET A 344 19.88 13.78 22.19
C MET A 344 20.03 12.42 21.50
N GLN A 345 20.23 11.31 22.24
CA GLN A 345 20.26 9.98 21.63
C GLN A 345 18.91 9.59 20.98
N SER A 346 17.80 9.98 21.61
CA SER A 346 16.45 9.74 21.09
C SER A 346 16.19 10.53 19.82
N TRP A 347 16.52 11.83 19.83
CA TRP A 347 16.39 12.71 18.66
C TRP A 347 17.36 12.34 17.53
N HIS A 348 18.58 11.91 17.84
CA HIS A 348 19.52 11.39 16.84
C HIS A 348 19.00 10.14 16.11
N ARG A 349 18.16 9.32 16.76
CA ARG A 349 17.45 8.20 16.10
C ARG A 349 16.26 8.71 15.28
N ALA A 350 15.42 9.56 15.85
CA ALA A 350 14.22 10.10 15.18
C ALA A 350 14.53 10.86 13.88
N ARG A 351 15.62 11.64 13.85
CA ARG A 351 16.02 12.42 12.68
C ARG A 351 16.51 11.60 11.47
N LYS A 352 16.63 10.27 11.60
CA LYS A 352 17.01 9.35 10.51
C LYS A 352 15.80 8.86 9.70
N PHE A 353 14.60 9.21 10.11
CA PHE A 353 13.37 8.95 9.35
C PHE A 353 13.06 10.13 8.42
N PRO A 354 12.32 9.90 7.31
CA PRO A 354 11.85 10.97 6.43
C PRO A 354 11.12 12.09 7.18
N LEU A 355 11.35 13.35 6.78
CA LEU A 355 10.80 14.53 7.43
C LEU A 355 9.28 14.67 7.27
N ALA A 356 8.70 13.91 6.33
CA ALA A 356 7.26 13.67 6.24
C ALA A 356 6.66 13.22 7.60
N TYR A 357 7.32 12.25 8.27
CA TYR A 357 6.84 11.67 9.52
C TYR A 357 6.89 12.70 10.68
N PRO A 358 5.77 12.93 11.39
CA PRO A 358 5.77 13.78 12.57
C PRO A 358 6.77 13.29 13.65
N GLY A 359 7.54 14.20 14.22
CA GLY A 359 8.62 13.93 15.16
C GLY A 359 10.01 13.88 14.52
N ALA A 360 10.13 13.54 13.23
CA ALA A 360 11.42 13.50 12.55
C ALA A 360 11.99 14.91 12.34
N ALA A 361 11.17 15.84 11.83
CA ALA A 361 11.55 17.23 11.66
C ALA A 361 11.79 17.95 12.99
N GLU A 362 10.92 17.71 13.97
CA GLU A 362 11.00 18.33 15.30
C GLU A 362 12.22 17.81 16.10
N ALA A 363 12.68 16.58 15.85
CA ALA A 363 13.91 16.03 16.43
C ALA A 363 15.20 16.73 15.94
N TRP A 364 15.22 17.29 14.72
CA TRP A 364 16.34 18.13 14.28
C TRP A 364 16.48 19.40 15.12
N ILE A 365 15.36 20.09 15.41
CA ILE A 365 15.34 21.22 16.37
C ILE A 365 15.69 20.74 17.78
N GLY A 366 15.20 19.55 18.16
CA GLY A 366 15.54 18.88 19.42
C GLY A 366 17.05 18.73 19.62
N MET A 367 17.79 18.30 18.61
CA MET A 367 19.26 18.17 18.70
C MET A 367 19.94 19.48 19.10
N GLY A 368 19.60 20.60 18.45
CA GLY A 368 20.15 21.93 18.81
C GLY A 368 19.79 22.33 20.25
N ARG A 369 18.51 22.17 20.64
CA ARG A 369 18.04 22.43 22.00
C ARG A 369 18.74 21.53 23.04
N GLY A 370 19.09 20.30 22.67
CA GLY A 370 19.79 19.36 23.54
C GLY A 370 21.24 19.77 23.85
N TYR A 371 21.94 20.35 22.88
CA TYR A 371 23.27 20.93 23.08
C TYR A 371 23.21 22.25 23.85
N ASP A 372 22.24 23.11 23.52
CA ASP A 372 21.98 24.40 24.18
C ASP A 372 21.72 24.22 25.69
N LEU A 373 20.75 23.38 26.06
CA LEU A 373 20.46 23.04 27.46
C LEU A 373 21.60 22.31 28.18
N ALA A 374 22.56 21.75 27.46
CA ALA A 374 23.76 21.13 28.01
C ALA A 374 24.97 22.10 28.07
N GLY A 375 24.80 23.37 27.69
CA GLY A 375 25.84 24.40 27.70
C GLY A 375 26.80 24.38 26.50
N TYR A 376 26.57 23.54 25.50
CA TYR A 376 27.44 23.39 24.32
C TYR A 376 27.01 24.30 23.17
N LEU A 377 26.99 25.61 23.40
CA LEU A 377 26.40 26.62 22.49
C LEU A 377 26.91 26.55 21.04
N GLY A 378 28.21 26.28 20.83
CA GLY A 378 28.78 26.09 19.48
C GLY A 378 28.18 24.87 18.76
N GLN A 379 28.03 23.74 19.46
CA GLN A 379 27.42 22.52 18.92
C GLN A 379 25.90 22.69 18.72
N ALA A 380 25.26 23.54 19.53
CA ALA A 380 23.86 23.92 19.31
C ALA A 380 23.69 24.69 17.99
N GLY A 381 24.55 25.69 17.74
CA GLY A 381 24.59 26.43 16.47
C GLY A 381 24.82 25.52 15.26
N GLU A 382 25.82 24.65 15.30
CA GLU A 382 26.08 23.65 14.25
C GLU A 382 24.87 22.71 14.03
N ALA A 383 24.23 22.25 15.10
CA ALA A 383 23.06 21.37 15.00
C ALA A 383 21.83 22.08 14.40
N TYR A 384 21.60 23.36 14.70
CA TYR A 384 20.55 24.14 14.06
C TYR A 384 20.86 24.47 12.60
N LEU A 385 22.11 24.75 12.24
CA LEU A 385 22.52 24.93 10.83
C LEU A 385 22.35 23.62 10.03
N ALA A 386 22.68 22.47 10.63
CA ALA A 386 22.42 21.17 10.02
C ALA A 386 20.92 20.87 9.87
N ALA A 387 20.07 21.37 10.79
CA ALA A 387 18.62 21.31 10.66
C ALA A 387 18.12 22.15 9.47
N ASN A 388 18.64 23.38 9.29
CA ASN A 388 18.29 24.21 8.13
C ASN A 388 18.58 23.48 6.81
N ALA A 389 19.79 22.96 6.63
CA ALA A 389 20.17 22.23 5.42
C ALA A 389 19.28 20.98 5.17
N ALA A 390 18.86 20.28 6.23
CA ALA A 390 17.93 19.17 6.11
C ALA A 390 16.54 19.62 5.62
N TYR A 391 15.98 20.70 6.17
CA TYR A 391 14.69 21.24 5.73
C TYR A 391 14.76 21.83 4.31
N GLU A 392 15.83 22.53 3.95
CA GLU A 392 16.03 23.05 2.59
C GLU A 392 16.06 21.93 1.55
N SER A 393 16.77 20.83 1.83
CA SER A 393 16.81 19.69 0.91
C SER A 393 15.45 18.99 0.77
N GLU A 394 14.69 18.84 1.86
CA GLU A 394 13.32 18.31 1.81
C GLU A 394 12.36 19.21 1.01
N ARG A 395 12.53 20.53 1.09
CA ARG A 395 11.74 21.47 0.28
C ARG A 395 12.05 21.36 -1.21
N VAL A 396 13.26 20.94 -1.60
CA VAL A 396 13.56 20.59 -2.99
C VAL A 396 12.82 19.31 -3.40
N VAL A 397 12.84 18.27 -2.56
CA VAL A 397 12.08 17.02 -2.80
C VAL A 397 10.58 17.30 -2.97
N LEU A 398 9.99 18.11 -2.09
CA LEU A 398 8.58 18.52 -2.16
C LEU A 398 8.24 19.33 -3.42
N ARG A 399 9.17 20.17 -3.92
CA ARG A 399 8.99 20.88 -5.20
C ARG A 399 8.99 19.93 -6.38
N THR A 400 10.00 19.06 -6.48
CA THR A 400 10.08 18.04 -7.54
C THR A 400 8.84 17.17 -7.58
N LEU A 401 8.36 16.72 -6.42
CA LEU A 401 7.15 15.89 -6.32
C LEU A 401 5.88 16.68 -6.71
N ARG A 402 5.78 17.96 -6.36
CA ARG A 402 4.68 18.83 -6.81
C ARG A 402 4.68 19.01 -8.33
N ASP A 403 5.85 19.12 -8.94
CA ASP A 403 5.98 19.28 -10.39
C ASP A 403 5.68 17.96 -11.14
N GLN A 404 6.11 16.79 -10.61
CA GLN A 404 5.68 15.47 -11.10
C GLN A 404 4.15 15.30 -11.06
N VAL A 405 3.51 15.69 -9.95
CA VAL A 405 2.04 15.66 -9.82
C VAL A 405 1.36 16.53 -10.91
N ARG A 406 1.98 17.65 -11.32
CA ARG A 406 1.45 18.53 -12.37
C ARG A 406 1.67 18.01 -13.79
N THR A 407 2.69 17.18 -14.03
CA THR A 407 3.03 16.65 -15.36
C THR A 407 2.43 15.27 -15.63
N GLU A 408 2.37 14.42 -14.62
CA GLU A 408 2.02 12.99 -14.73
C GLU A 408 0.72 12.63 -13.99
N GLY A 409 0.19 13.55 -13.17
CA GLY A 409 -0.95 13.31 -12.28
C GLY A 409 -0.52 12.69 -10.94
N ALA A 410 -1.29 12.96 -9.89
CA ALA A 410 -0.99 12.53 -8.53
C ALA A 410 -1.08 11.01 -8.35
N TYR A 411 -1.98 10.34 -9.05
CA TYR A 411 -2.07 8.88 -8.97
C TYR A 411 -0.78 8.23 -9.48
N GLN A 412 -0.23 8.73 -10.59
CA GLN A 412 1.06 8.25 -11.09
C GLN A 412 2.17 8.59 -10.08
N ALA A 413 2.41 9.88 -9.83
CA ALA A 413 3.55 10.37 -9.06
C ALA A 413 3.63 9.92 -7.58
N LEU A 414 2.49 9.58 -6.95
CA LEU A 414 2.44 9.11 -5.55
C LEU A 414 2.03 7.65 -5.36
N VAL A 415 1.19 7.06 -6.23
CA VAL A 415 0.60 5.73 -5.97
C VAL A 415 1.18 4.67 -6.90
N ALA A 416 1.16 4.91 -8.22
CA ALA A 416 1.73 3.98 -9.18
C ALA A 416 3.26 3.95 -9.07
N ASP A 417 3.91 5.11 -9.04
CA ASP A 417 5.36 5.24 -8.88
C ASP A 417 5.87 4.71 -7.54
N ALA A 418 5.09 4.82 -6.46
CA ALA A 418 5.49 4.24 -5.18
C ALA A 418 5.53 2.70 -5.23
N LYS A 419 4.70 2.07 -6.08
CA LYS A 419 4.73 0.63 -6.37
C LYS A 419 5.77 0.29 -7.44
N ALA A 420 5.88 1.09 -8.50
CA ALA A 420 6.84 0.92 -9.59
C ALA A 420 8.29 1.26 -9.20
N SER A 421 8.51 1.76 -7.97
CA SER A 421 9.81 1.83 -7.31
C SER A 421 10.67 0.61 -7.59
N ASP A 422 10.06 -0.59 -7.61
CA ASP A 422 10.70 -1.88 -7.87
C ASP A 422 11.60 -1.92 -9.12
N LEU A 423 11.40 -1.03 -10.12
CA LEU A 423 12.17 -1.03 -11.37
C LEU A 423 13.54 -0.31 -11.27
N GLU A 424 13.76 0.58 -10.30
CA GLU A 424 15.05 1.26 -10.04
C GLU A 424 15.51 1.20 -8.56
N TRP A 425 14.66 0.70 -7.66
CA TRP A 425 14.88 0.62 -6.21
C TRP A 425 16.13 -0.17 -5.79
N PHE A 426 16.59 -1.13 -6.60
CA PHE A 426 17.73 -1.99 -6.26
C PHE A 426 19.08 -1.22 -6.11
N LEU A 427 19.16 0.03 -6.55
CA LEU A 427 20.30 0.93 -6.33
C LEU A 427 20.22 1.74 -5.03
N ALA A 428 19.08 1.73 -4.33
CA ALA A 428 18.87 2.45 -3.08
C ALA A 428 19.05 1.52 -1.86
N ASP A 429 20.02 1.83 -1.00
CA ASP A 429 20.33 1.04 0.19
C ASP A 429 19.10 0.77 1.08
N SER A 430 18.99 -0.48 1.53
CA SER A 430 17.75 -1.21 1.82
C SER A 430 16.98 -0.76 3.08
N ARG A 431 16.31 0.40 3.02
CA ARG A 431 15.28 0.80 4.00
C ARG A 431 14.06 1.42 3.32
N SER A 432 13.03 0.61 3.05
CA SER A 432 11.75 1.04 2.42
C SER A 432 11.08 2.22 3.15
N MET A 433 11.12 2.25 4.49
CA MET A 433 10.61 3.38 5.28
C MET A 433 11.46 4.66 5.25
N GLN A 434 12.62 4.67 4.57
CA GLN A 434 13.45 5.88 4.39
C GLN A 434 13.20 6.62 3.08
N GLN A 435 12.37 6.10 2.18
CA GLN A 435 12.01 6.82 0.95
C GLN A 435 10.99 7.94 1.26
N PRO A 436 11.29 9.22 0.98
CA PRO A 436 10.38 10.32 1.29
C PRO A 436 9.01 10.19 0.59
N ARG A 437 8.98 9.75 -0.67
CA ARG A 437 7.75 9.55 -1.46
C ARG A 437 6.76 8.61 -0.78
N LEU A 438 7.21 7.44 -0.30
CA LEU A 438 6.36 6.49 0.42
C LEU A 438 5.88 7.06 1.76
N ALA A 439 6.75 7.77 2.49
CA ALA A 439 6.36 8.43 3.73
C ALA A 439 5.26 9.51 3.51
N TYR A 440 5.38 10.31 2.45
CA TYR A 440 4.34 11.27 2.06
C TYR A 440 3.03 10.60 1.64
N LEU A 441 3.08 9.50 0.88
CA LEU A 441 1.89 8.71 0.56
C LEU A 441 1.20 8.19 1.83
N LEU A 442 1.96 7.62 2.77
CA LEU A 442 1.42 7.09 4.02
C LEU A 442 0.83 8.18 4.92
N GLU A 443 1.45 9.36 5.01
CA GLU A 443 0.87 10.49 5.75
C GLU A 443 -0.38 11.08 5.05
N PHE A 444 -0.41 11.13 3.72
CA PHE A 444 -1.58 11.55 2.94
C PHE A 444 -2.76 10.60 3.16
N LEU A 445 -2.52 9.29 3.05
CA LEU A 445 -3.53 8.23 3.23
C LEU A 445 -4.05 8.09 4.67
N LYS A 446 -3.52 8.81 5.67
CA LYS A 446 -4.18 8.92 6.99
C LYS A 446 -5.49 9.70 6.93
N GLN A 447 -5.73 10.47 5.88
CA GLN A 447 -6.97 11.24 5.70
C GLN A 447 -8.05 10.38 5.01
N PRO A 448 -9.26 10.22 5.59
CA PRO A 448 -10.33 9.44 4.95
C PRO A 448 -10.78 9.99 3.58
N SER A 449 -10.62 11.30 3.35
CA SER A 449 -10.83 11.95 2.05
C SER A 449 -9.78 11.58 1.01
N ALA A 450 -8.52 11.37 1.43
CA ALA A 450 -7.43 10.93 0.56
C ALA A 450 -7.60 9.45 0.16
N GLN A 451 -7.95 8.59 1.11
CA GLN A 451 -8.24 7.18 0.85
C GLN A 451 -9.34 7.01 -0.20
N ARG A 452 -10.45 7.75 -0.07
CA ARG A 452 -11.54 7.75 -1.05
C ARG A 452 -11.09 8.25 -2.42
N ALA A 453 -10.36 9.37 -2.49
CA ALA A 453 -9.90 9.93 -3.77
C ALA A 453 -8.94 8.97 -4.51
N VAL A 454 -7.98 8.38 -3.81
CA VAL A 454 -7.09 7.34 -4.37
C VAL A 454 -7.89 6.11 -4.80
N GLY A 455 -8.90 5.72 -4.01
CA GLY A 455 -9.78 4.58 -4.31
C GLY A 455 -10.61 4.75 -5.58
N ARG A 456 -11.17 5.94 -5.82
CA ARG A 456 -11.90 6.24 -7.08
C ARG A 456 -11.03 5.99 -8.30
N VAL A 457 -9.82 6.56 -8.31
CA VAL A 457 -8.88 6.40 -9.43
C VAL A 457 -8.40 4.94 -9.56
N ALA A 458 -8.12 4.26 -8.45
CA ALA A 458 -7.74 2.84 -8.48
C ALA A 458 -8.85 1.93 -9.02
N THR A 459 -10.10 2.14 -8.61
CA THR A 459 -11.28 1.39 -9.12
C THR A 459 -11.50 1.68 -10.59
N LEU A 460 -11.42 2.94 -11.03
CA LEU A 460 -11.58 3.32 -12.44
C LEU A 460 -10.45 2.75 -13.31
N ALA A 461 -9.20 2.72 -12.84
CA ALA A 461 -8.09 2.08 -13.55
C ALA A 461 -8.26 0.54 -13.65
N ALA A 462 -8.84 -0.10 -12.63
CA ALA A 462 -9.18 -1.52 -12.69
C ALA A 462 -10.32 -1.81 -13.69
N LEU A 463 -11.33 -0.94 -13.74
CA LEU A 463 -12.41 -1.00 -14.72
C LEU A 463 -11.90 -0.77 -16.15
N GLU A 464 -10.96 0.16 -16.35
CA GLU A 464 -10.31 0.43 -17.64
C GLU A 464 -9.60 -0.81 -18.17
N LYS A 465 -8.79 -1.47 -17.33
CA LYS A 465 -8.14 -2.73 -17.69
C LYS A 465 -9.15 -3.81 -18.09
N ARG A 466 -10.31 -3.87 -17.41
CA ARG A 466 -11.38 -4.85 -17.72
C ARG A 466 -12.07 -4.52 -19.04
N LEU A 467 -12.51 -3.28 -19.25
CA LEU A 467 -13.19 -2.84 -20.48
C LEU A 467 -12.28 -2.87 -21.72
N THR A 468 -10.98 -2.58 -21.57
CA THR A 468 -10.01 -2.74 -22.67
C THR A 468 -9.77 -4.21 -23.00
N THR A 469 -9.75 -5.11 -22.01
CA THR A 469 -9.73 -6.56 -22.23
C THR A 469 -10.99 -7.02 -22.96
N HIS A 470 -12.18 -6.57 -22.55
CA HIS A 470 -13.43 -6.88 -23.25
C HIS A 470 -13.44 -6.37 -24.70
N SER A 471 -12.89 -5.18 -24.97
CA SER A 471 -12.79 -4.63 -26.33
C SER A 471 -12.03 -5.59 -27.24
N TYR A 472 -10.84 -6.00 -26.79
CA TYR A 472 -9.98 -6.94 -27.50
C TYR A 472 -10.65 -8.32 -27.66
N ASP A 473 -11.27 -8.86 -26.61
CA ASP A 473 -11.95 -10.16 -26.66
C ASP A 473 -13.13 -10.14 -27.66
N LEU A 474 -13.92 -9.06 -27.68
CA LEU A 474 -15.01 -8.86 -28.63
C LEU A 474 -14.50 -8.70 -30.07
N GLU A 475 -13.35 -8.08 -30.30
CA GLU A 475 -12.67 -8.06 -31.60
C GLU A 475 -12.22 -9.46 -32.05
N VAL A 476 -11.61 -10.24 -31.14
CA VAL A 476 -11.23 -11.63 -31.37
C VAL A 476 -12.46 -12.48 -31.72
N PHE A 477 -13.56 -12.34 -30.98
CA PHE A 477 -14.82 -13.02 -31.29
C PHE A 477 -15.39 -12.57 -32.65
N ALA A 478 -15.42 -11.27 -32.95
CA ALA A 478 -15.90 -10.76 -34.25
C ALA A 478 -15.06 -11.28 -35.43
N SER A 479 -13.74 -11.40 -35.26
CA SER A 479 -12.83 -11.98 -36.25
C SER A 479 -13.06 -13.49 -36.41
N ALA A 480 -13.16 -14.23 -35.29
CA ALA A 480 -13.43 -15.66 -35.29
C ALA A 480 -14.77 -16.00 -35.97
N LEU A 481 -15.82 -15.22 -35.69
CA LEU A 481 -17.14 -15.33 -36.32
C LEU A 481 -17.09 -15.11 -37.84
N LYS A 482 -16.35 -14.09 -38.31
CA LYS A 482 -16.13 -13.85 -39.76
C LYS A 482 -15.35 -14.99 -40.44
N SER A 483 -14.42 -15.62 -39.72
CA SER A 483 -13.59 -16.72 -40.25
C SER A 483 -14.26 -18.11 -40.17
N SER A 484 -15.42 -18.22 -39.53
CA SER A 484 -16.09 -19.50 -39.32
C SER A 484 -16.89 -19.91 -40.56
N GLN A 485 -16.59 -21.09 -41.11
CA GLN A 485 -17.38 -21.71 -42.18
C GLN A 485 -18.64 -22.44 -41.65
N ALA A 486 -18.79 -22.58 -40.33
CA ALA A 486 -19.93 -23.22 -39.71
C ALA A 486 -21.17 -22.30 -39.68
N SER A 487 -22.36 -22.88 -39.51
CA SER A 487 -23.62 -22.14 -39.33
C SER A 487 -23.69 -21.44 -37.98
N VAL A 488 -22.94 -20.34 -37.84
CA VAL A 488 -23.00 -19.42 -36.71
C VAL A 488 -24.43 -18.85 -36.57
N PRO A 489 -25.03 -18.82 -35.37
CA PRO A 489 -26.27 -18.10 -35.14
C PRO A 489 -26.13 -16.61 -35.49
N GLY A 490 -26.95 -16.07 -36.40
CA GLY A 490 -26.93 -14.63 -36.73
C GLY A 490 -27.21 -13.71 -35.53
N THR A 491 -27.80 -14.26 -34.47
CA THR A 491 -27.94 -13.63 -33.16
C THR A 491 -26.60 -13.35 -32.49
N ALA A 492 -25.60 -14.24 -32.63
CA ALA A 492 -24.28 -14.08 -32.03
C ALA A 492 -23.53 -12.88 -32.64
N VAL A 493 -23.51 -12.77 -33.97
CA VAL A 493 -22.89 -11.66 -34.69
C VAL A 493 -23.50 -10.32 -34.28
N THR A 494 -24.84 -10.24 -34.28
CA THR A 494 -25.57 -9.04 -33.84
C THR A 494 -25.26 -8.70 -32.38
N LYS A 495 -25.15 -9.71 -31.49
CA LYS A 495 -24.89 -9.49 -30.07
C LYS A 495 -23.45 -9.05 -29.79
N VAL A 496 -22.45 -9.60 -30.47
CA VAL A 496 -21.06 -9.11 -30.39
C VAL A 496 -21.00 -7.65 -30.82
N SER A 497 -21.58 -7.28 -31.97
CA SER A 497 -21.60 -5.89 -32.42
C SER A 497 -22.31 -4.93 -31.45
N GLN A 498 -23.42 -5.37 -30.82
CA GLN A 498 -24.11 -4.59 -29.78
C GLN A 498 -23.24 -4.40 -28.52
N LEU A 499 -22.51 -5.45 -28.12
CA LEU A 499 -21.62 -5.41 -26.95
C LEU A 499 -20.39 -4.55 -27.22
N GLN A 500 -19.81 -4.57 -28.42
CA GLN A 500 -18.72 -3.67 -28.83
C GLN A 500 -19.15 -2.21 -28.70
N GLY A 501 -20.19 -1.78 -29.43
CA GLY A 501 -20.69 -0.40 -29.35
C GLY A 501 -21.29 0.00 -28.00
N SER A 502 -21.43 -0.92 -27.04
CA SER A 502 -21.71 -0.59 -25.63
C SER A 502 -20.41 -0.44 -24.82
N ASN A 503 -19.43 -1.33 -25.03
CA ASN A 503 -18.11 -1.26 -24.40
C ASN A 503 -17.38 0.04 -24.75
N ASP A 504 -17.46 0.49 -26.01
CA ASP A 504 -16.89 1.76 -26.47
C ASP A 504 -17.46 2.95 -25.69
N ARG A 505 -18.80 3.00 -25.53
CA ARG A 505 -19.48 4.03 -24.73
C ARG A 505 -19.16 3.96 -23.23
N TYR A 506 -18.88 2.77 -22.70
CA TYR A 506 -18.39 2.65 -21.32
C TYR A 506 -16.94 3.10 -21.19
N LEU A 507 -16.08 2.90 -22.19
CA LEU A 507 -14.72 3.45 -22.21
C LEU A 507 -14.73 4.99 -22.28
N GLU A 508 -15.60 5.58 -23.10
CA GLU A 508 -15.82 7.04 -23.14
C GLU A 508 -16.27 7.57 -21.76
N ARG A 509 -17.33 7.00 -21.18
CA ARG A 509 -17.83 7.41 -19.85
C ARG A 509 -16.82 7.17 -18.73
N LEU A 510 -15.99 6.12 -18.84
CA LEU A 510 -14.89 5.87 -17.91
C LEU A 510 -13.84 6.99 -17.98
N ALA A 511 -13.46 7.42 -19.17
CA ALA A 511 -12.48 8.48 -19.35
C ALA A 511 -12.92 9.79 -18.69
N ASP A 512 -14.21 10.16 -18.80
CA ASP A 512 -14.78 11.33 -18.14
C ASP A 512 -14.80 11.21 -16.61
N LEU A 513 -15.24 10.07 -16.07
CA LEU A 513 -15.21 9.79 -14.63
C LEU A 513 -13.78 9.79 -14.08
N ARG A 514 -12.84 9.19 -14.81
CA ARG A 514 -11.42 9.11 -14.46
C ARG A 514 -10.78 10.50 -14.43
N ASN A 515 -10.96 11.29 -15.48
CA ASN A 515 -10.48 12.68 -15.57
C ASN A 515 -11.01 13.54 -14.41
N THR A 516 -12.26 13.32 -14.01
CA THR A 516 -12.88 14.01 -12.86
C THR A 516 -12.26 13.56 -11.52
N ALA A 517 -12.10 12.25 -11.31
CA ALA A 517 -11.51 11.69 -10.09
C ALA A 517 -10.02 12.02 -9.94
N GLU A 518 -9.25 11.99 -11.04
CA GLU A 518 -7.83 12.35 -11.07
C GLU A 518 -7.64 13.84 -10.73
N LYS A 519 -8.41 14.75 -11.33
CA LYS A 519 -8.37 16.19 -10.97
C LYS A 519 -8.67 16.45 -9.49
N GLU A 520 -9.63 15.73 -8.90
CA GLU A 520 -9.92 15.86 -7.46
C GLU A 520 -8.76 15.34 -6.60
N LEU A 521 -8.14 14.21 -7.00
CA LEU A 521 -6.97 13.65 -6.32
C LEU A 521 -5.77 14.59 -6.41
N ASP A 522 -5.48 15.13 -7.60
CA ASP A 522 -4.42 16.10 -7.86
C ASP A 522 -4.56 17.32 -6.96
N GLN A 523 -5.77 17.90 -6.88
CA GLN A 523 -6.03 19.06 -6.02
C GLN A 523 -5.76 18.73 -4.54
N LYS A 524 -6.18 17.55 -4.05
CA LYS A 524 -5.93 17.13 -2.65
C LYS A 524 -4.46 16.89 -2.38
N VAL A 525 -3.75 16.27 -3.32
CA VAL A 525 -2.31 15.97 -3.19
C VAL A 525 -1.48 17.24 -3.24
N LEU A 526 -1.75 18.16 -4.18
CA LEU A 526 -1.06 19.45 -4.25
C LEU A 526 -1.25 20.26 -2.97
N ALA A 527 -2.49 20.34 -2.45
CA ALA A 527 -2.77 21.01 -1.18
C ALA A 527 -2.07 20.34 0.02
N PHE A 528 -1.97 19.01 0.03
CA PHE A 528 -1.21 18.27 1.03
C PHE A 528 0.30 18.58 0.95
N LEU A 529 0.90 18.52 -0.24
CA LEU A 529 2.33 18.82 -0.44
C LEU A 529 2.67 20.28 -0.10
N ASP A 530 1.78 21.22 -0.41
CA ASP A 530 1.91 22.61 0.01
C ASP A 530 1.87 22.75 1.54
N HIS A 531 0.99 22.02 2.23
CA HIS A 531 1.01 21.98 3.70
C HIS A 531 2.33 21.40 4.25
N GLN A 532 2.93 20.41 3.59
CA GLN A 532 4.24 19.88 3.98
C GLN A 532 5.38 20.90 3.74
N ASP A 533 5.38 21.65 2.63
CA ASP A 533 6.37 22.73 2.41
C ASP A 533 6.25 23.82 3.48
N GLN A 534 5.02 24.20 3.85
CA GLN A 534 4.77 25.17 4.92
C GLN A 534 5.23 24.66 6.30
N ARG A 535 5.11 23.35 6.59
CA ARG A 535 5.72 22.76 7.79
C ARG A 535 7.25 22.92 7.80
N MET A 536 7.90 22.72 6.66
CA MET A 536 9.36 22.89 6.55
C MET A 536 9.78 24.36 6.63
N VAL A 537 9.01 25.29 6.05
CA VAL A 537 9.22 26.75 6.21
C VAL A 537 9.09 27.16 7.68
N PHE A 538 8.07 26.67 8.39
CA PHE A 538 7.92 26.96 9.82
C PHE A 538 9.08 26.40 10.65
N ALA A 539 9.58 25.20 10.31
CA ALA A 539 10.74 24.60 10.97
C ALA A 539 12.02 25.42 10.74
N LEU A 540 12.27 25.86 9.50
CA LEU A 540 13.38 26.76 9.11
C LEU A 540 13.36 28.08 9.88
N ASN A 541 12.25 28.81 9.83
CA ASN A 541 12.12 30.09 10.51
C ASN A 541 12.38 29.95 12.02
N LYS A 542 11.96 28.81 12.61
CA LYS A 542 12.18 28.52 14.03
C LYS A 542 13.65 28.23 14.34
N THR A 543 14.37 27.48 13.51
CA THR A 543 15.80 27.20 13.72
C THR A 543 16.66 28.43 13.46
N GLU A 544 16.32 29.27 12.48
CA GLU A 544 16.93 30.59 12.27
C GLU A 544 16.76 31.50 13.51
N GLN A 545 15.57 31.53 14.12
CA GLN A 545 15.36 32.26 15.38
C GLN A 545 16.24 31.73 16.52
N GLN A 546 16.40 30.41 16.66
CA GLN A 546 17.29 29.85 17.70
C GLN A 546 18.76 30.22 17.44
N ILE A 547 19.21 30.20 16.18
CA ILE A 547 20.56 30.63 15.78
C ILE A 547 20.78 32.11 16.13
N ALA A 548 19.80 32.98 15.83
CA ALA A 548 19.86 34.39 16.17
C ALA A 548 19.97 34.63 17.69
N HIS A 549 19.17 33.93 18.49
CA HIS A 549 19.25 33.99 19.96
C HIS A 549 20.60 33.52 20.52
N LEU A 550 21.19 32.45 19.95
CA LEU A 550 22.53 32.00 20.33
C LEU A 550 23.60 33.07 20.04
N TYR A 551 23.53 33.73 18.87
CA TYR A 551 24.45 34.82 18.54
C TYR A 551 24.26 36.06 19.43
N GLU A 552 23.03 36.43 19.75
CA GLU A 552 22.72 37.53 20.67
C GLU A 552 23.26 37.24 22.08
N TYR A 553 23.04 36.03 22.60
CA TYR A 553 23.56 35.60 23.89
C TYR A 553 25.10 35.67 23.95
N LEU A 554 25.78 35.09 22.96
CA LEU A 554 27.26 35.13 22.87
C LEU A 554 27.79 36.57 22.72
N ALA A 555 27.07 37.44 22.00
CA ALA A 555 27.44 38.85 21.89
C ALA A 555 27.31 39.57 23.25
N LEU A 556 26.27 39.30 24.04
CA LEU A 556 26.10 39.85 25.38
C LEU A 556 27.18 39.36 26.34
N GLU A 557 27.46 38.04 26.40
CA GLU A 557 28.56 37.50 27.22
C GLU A 557 29.91 38.13 26.89
N THR A 558 30.22 38.33 25.59
CA THR A 558 31.49 38.96 25.18
C THR A 558 31.55 40.46 25.43
N LEU A 559 30.42 41.14 25.67
CA LEU A 559 30.37 42.54 26.11
C LEU A 559 30.51 42.65 27.63
N GLU A 560 29.80 41.82 28.40
CA GLU A 560 29.91 41.79 29.86
C GLU A 560 31.31 41.35 30.32
N GLY A 561 31.89 40.33 29.67
CA GLY A 561 33.26 39.86 29.91
C GLY A 561 34.37 40.82 29.46
N ARG A 562 34.03 41.96 28.83
CA ARG A 562 34.95 43.09 28.54
C ARG A 562 34.74 44.29 29.47
N GLY A 563 33.74 44.23 30.37
CA GLY A 563 33.45 45.25 31.38
C GLY A 563 34.03 44.96 32.77
N GLN A 564 34.75 43.84 32.92
CA GLN A 564 35.54 43.44 34.09
C GLN A 564 37.03 43.52 33.76
#